data_AF-V4MI20-F1
#
_entry.id   AF-V4MI20-F1
#
_cell.length_a   1.000
_cell.length_b   1.000
_cell.length_c   1.000
_cell.angle_alpha   90.00
_cell.angle_beta   90.00
_cell.angle_gamma   90.00
#
_symmetry.space_group_name_H-M   'P 1'
#
loop_
_entity.id
_entity.type
_entity.pdbx_description
1 polymer ?
#
loop_
_entity_poly.entity_id
_entity_poly.type
_entity_poly.pdbx_seq_one_letter_code
_entity_poly.pdbx_strand_id
1 'polypeptide(L)'
;MESSIGFMTVFAVSGSVVLLAAQLHKRLLSDYMDKLQPHFDMKSKKKKKKKVSFADDVMEPSRNNEEYRRKNRKEDEGRRRRR
;
A
#
# COMPACT_ATOMS: atom_id res chain seq x y z
N MET A 1 37.00 -46.09 19.67
CA MET A 1 36.33 -44.80 19.98
C MET A 1 37.02 -43.59 19.33
N GLU A 2 38.22 -43.74 18.76
CA GLU A 2 39.01 -42.63 18.21
C GLU A 2 38.44 -42.10 16.88
N SER A 3 37.99 -43.01 16.00
CA SER A 3 37.41 -42.64 14.69
C SER A 3 36.09 -41.88 14.83
N SER A 4 35.23 -42.27 15.78
CA SER A 4 33.95 -41.59 16.05
C SER A 4 34.16 -40.16 16.54
N ILE A 5 35.19 -39.93 17.37
CA ILE A 5 35.55 -38.60 17.85
C ILE A 5 36.02 -37.73 16.68
N GLY A 6 36.88 -38.26 15.80
CA GLY A 6 37.36 -37.54 14.62
C GLY A 6 36.24 -37.09 13.69
N PHE A 7 35.28 -37.97 13.36
CA PHE A 7 34.13 -37.58 12.54
C PHE A 7 33.28 -36.50 13.23
N MET A 8 33.03 -36.64 14.52
CA MET A 8 32.27 -35.67 15.30
C MET A 8 32.98 -34.31 15.36
N THR A 9 34.31 -34.28 15.41
CA THR A 9 35.11 -33.05 15.31
C THR A 9 34.96 -32.39 13.95
N VAL A 10 35.02 -33.15 12.85
CA VAL A 10 34.84 -32.60 11.49
C VAL A 10 33.44 -32.01 11.33
N PHE A 11 32.40 -32.68 11.84
CA PHE A 11 31.04 -32.14 11.84
C PHE A 11 30.89 -30.90 12.72
N ALA A 12 31.50 -30.87 13.90
CA ALA A 12 31.47 -29.71 14.77
C ALA A 12 32.16 -28.50 14.10
N VAL A 13 33.35 -28.70 13.52
CA VAL A 13 34.11 -27.63 12.86
C VAL A 13 33.38 -27.16 11.60
N SER A 14 32.99 -28.07 10.70
CA SER A 14 32.29 -27.71 9.45
C SER A 14 30.89 -27.13 9.71
N GLY A 15 30.14 -27.72 10.63
CA GLY A 15 28.81 -27.27 11.03
C GLY A 15 28.84 -25.92 11.74
N SER A 16 29.86 -25.62 12.55
CA SER A 16 29.98 -24.34 13.25
C SER A 16 30.07 -23.15 12.29
N VAL A 17 30.82 -23.30 11.19
CA VAL A 17 30.94 -22.26 10.16
C VAL A 17 29.60 -22.01 9.46
N VAL A 18 28.87 -23.09 9.14
CA VAL A 18 27.53 -23.00 8.53
C VAL A 18 26.53 -22.35 9.48
N LEU A 19 26.58 -22.68 10.78
CA LEU A 19 25.71 -22.07 11.79
C LEU A 19 26.01 -20.58 11.98
N LEU A 20 27.28 -20.18 12.01
CA LEU A 20 27.68 -18.77 12.07
C LEU A 20 27.19 -18.00 10.84
N ALA A 21 27.36 -18.57 9.64
CA ALA A 21 26.82 -17.98 8.42
C ALA A 21 25.29 -17.85 8.50
N ALA A 22 24.57 -18.89 8.93
CA ALA A 22 23.12 -18.86 9.08
C ALA A 22 22.67 -17.82 10.12
N GLN A 23 23.37 -17.68 11.25
CA GLN A 23 23.08 -16.66 12.27
C GLN A 23 23.31 -15.24 11.75
N LEU A 24 24.39 -15.00 11.03
CA LEU A 24 24.66 -13.71 10.38
C LEU A 24 23.58 -13.38 9.35
N HIS A 25 23.18 -14.36 8.54
CA HIS A 25 22.10 -14.19 7.57
C HIS A 25 20.78 -13.87 8.26
N LYS A 26 20.42 -14.57 9.35
CA LYS A 26 19.19 -14.26 10.10
C LYS A 26 19.23 -12.88 10.76
N ARG A 27 20.37 -12.48 11.32
CA ARG A 27 20.54 -11.17 11.96
C ARG A 27 20.48 -10.03 10.95
N LEU A 28 21.20 -10.15 9.84
CA LEU A 28 21.15 -9.18 8.74
C LEU A 28 19.74 -9.09 8.16
N LEU A 29 19.09 -10.23 7.89
CA LEU A 29 17.76 -10.24 7.32
C LEU A 29 16.73 -9.67 8.30
N SER A 30 16.88 -9.91 9.62
CA SER A 30 16.07 -9.25 10.65
C SER A 30 16.28 -7.74 10.68
N ASP A 31 17.53 -7.26 10.71
CA ASP A 31 17.84 -5.82 10.73
C ASP A 31 17.35 -5.11 9.45
N TYR A 32 17.45 -5.78 8.30
CA TYR A 32 16.89 -5.30 7.04
C TYR A 32 15.37 -5.34 7.03
N MET A 33 14.74 -6.40 7.53
CA MET A 33 13.29 -6.51 7.62
C MET A 33 12.71 -5.47 8.56
N ASP A 34 13.33 -5.19 9.70
CA ASP A 34 12.90 -4.12 10.63
C ASP A 34 13.01 -2.73 9.98
N LYS A 35 14.04 -2.50 9.16
CA LYS A 35 14.15 -1.25 8.36
C LYS A 35 13.15 -1.18 7.22
N LEU A 36 12.81 -2.33 6.62
CA LEU A 36 11.87 -2.42 5.50
C LEU A 36 10.41 -2.46 5.96
N GLN A 37 10.14 -2.94 7.18
CA GLN A 37 8.82 -3.02 7.78
C GLN A 37 8.07 -1.68 7.73
N PRO A 38 8.63 -0.53 8.15
CA PRO A 38 7.94 0.76 8.01
C PRO A 38 7.72 1.18 6.54
N HIS A 39 8.59 0.74 5.61
CA HIS A 39 8.43 1.01 4.17
C HIS A 39 7.35 0.13 3.52
N PHE A 40 7.18 -1.11 3.98
CA PHE A 40 6.13 -2.03 3.54
C PHE A 40 4.79 -1.79 4.25
N ASP A 41 4.78 -1.39 5.52
CA ASP A 41 3.56 -0.98 6.23
C ASP A 41 2.91 0.28 5.64
N MET A 42 3.69 1.09 4.93
CA MET A 42 3.12 2.19 4.14
C MET A 42 2.27 1.68 2.94
N LYS A 43 2.49 0.44 2.48
CA LYS A 43 1.67 -0.22 1.45
C LYS A 43 0.46 -0.96 2.02
N SER A 44 0.47 -1.32 3.31
CA SER A 44 -0.65 -2.00 4.00
C SER A 44 -1.77 -1.05 4.43
N LYS A 45 -1.57 0.27 4.32
CA LYS A 45 -2.67 1.24 4.30
C LYS A 45 -3.57 0.93 3.11
N LYS A 46 -4.58 0.08 3.33
CA LYS A 46 -5.69 -0.22 2.42
C LYS A 46 -5.99 1.06 1.67
N LYS A 47 -5.64 1.12 0.38
CA LYS A 47 -5.87 2.30 -0.44
C LYS A 47 -7.36 2.59 -0.32
N LYS A 48 -7.74 3.61 0.44
CA LYS A 48 -9.14 4.04 0.52
C LYS A 48 -9.51 4.30 -0.93
N LYS A 49 -10.41 3.48 -1.49
CA LYS A 49 -10.87 3.67 -2.86
C LYS A 49 -11.40 5.09 -2.91
N LYS A 50 -10.70 5.99 -3.62
CA LYS A 50 -11.18 7.35 -3.83
C LYS A 50 -12.44 7.20 -4.66
N LYS A 51 -13.59 7.36 -4.00
CA LYS A 51 -14.89 7.35 -4.64
C LYS A 51 -15.28 8.81 -4.80
N VAL A 52 -15.49 9.24 -6.05
CA VAL A 52 -16.04 10.56 -6.32
C VAL A 52 -17.50 10.50 -5.89
N SER A 53 -17.85 11.25 -4.85
CA SER A 53 -19.22 11.50 -4.44
C SER A 53 -19.57 12.92 -4.84
N PHE A 54 -20.71 13.09 -5.51
CA PHE A 54 -21.29 14.40 -5.73
C PHE A 54 -21.85 14.94 -4.41
N ALA A 55 -21.89 16.26 -4.26
CA ALA A 55 -22.52 16.89 -3.10
C ALA A 55 -24.04 16.64 -3.12
N ASP A 56 -24.68 16.61 -1.94
CA ASP A 56 -26.10 16.26 -1.80
C ASP A 56 -27.05 17.21 -2.55
N ASP A 57 -26.59 18.42 -2.90
CA ASP A 57 -27.32 19.42 -3.67
C ASP A 57 -27.17 19.24 -5.20
N VAL A 58 -26.32 18.31 -5.65
CA VAL A 58 -26.18 17.97 -7.06
C VAL A 58 -27.40 17.17 -7.49
N MET A 59 -28.38 17.87 -8.06
CA MET A 59 -29.46 17.22 -8.80
C MET A 59 -28.87 16.46 -9.99
N GLU A 60 -28.93 15.13 -9.94
CA GLU A 60 -28.60 14.31 -11.09
C GLU A 60 -29.53 14.68 -12.26
N PRO A 61 -28.98 15.01 -13.44
CA PRO A 61 -29.81 15.29 -14.60
C PRO A 61 -30.66 14.04 -14.87
N SER A 62 -31.97 14.17 -14.76
CA SER A 62 -32.87 13.10 -15.18
C SER A 62 -32.58 12.77 -16.65
N ARG A 63 -32.89 11.53 -17.05
CA ARG A 63 -32.57 10.94 -18.36
C ARG A 63 -32.83 11.85 -19.57
N ASN A 64 -33.72 12.84 -19.45
CA ASN A 64 -33.78 13.99 -20.35
C ASN A 64 -33.27 15.28 -19.65
N ASN A 65 -32.02 15.65 -19.91
CA ASN A 65 -31.32 16.82 -19.33
C ASN A 65 -31.76 18.18 -19.92
N GLU A 66 -32.86 18.21 -20.68
CA GLU A 66 -33.38 19.40 -21.35
C GLU A 66 -33.86 20.47 -20.37
N GLU A 67 -34.51 20.06 -19.27
CA GLU A 67 -35.05 20.97 -18.27
C GLU A 67 -33.94 21.67 -17.48
N TYR A 68 -32.88 20.95 -17.13
CA TYR A 68 -31.68 21.52 -16.51
C TYR A 68 -31.04 22.59 -17.41
N ARG A 69 -30.89 22.32 -18.71
CA ARG A 69 -30.38 23.30 -19.69
C ARG A 69 -31.29 24.52 -19.83
N ARG A 70 -32.61 24.34 -19.81
CA ARG A 70 -33.58 25.44 -19.91
C ARG A 70 -33.53 26.36 -18.69
N LYS A 71 -33.39 25.81 -17.47
CA LYS A 71 -33.37 26.60 -16.23
C LYS A 71 -32.11 27.48 -16.14
N ASN A 72 -30.94 26.93 -16.44
CA ASN A 72 -29.68 27.69 -16.42
C ASN A 72 -29.68 28.82 -17.46
N ARG A 73 -30.30 28.60 -18.62
CA ARG A 73 -30.40 29.62 -19.67
C ARG A 73 -31.30 30.79 -19.26
N LYS A 74 -32.42 30.51 -18.57
CA LYS A 74 -33.31 31.55 -18.02
C LYS A 74 -32.67 32.33 -16.87
N GLU A 75 -31.88 31.66 -16.03
CA GLU A 75 -31.14 32.32 -14.95
C GLU A 75 -30.07 33.27 -15.50
N ASP A 76 -29.33 32.85 -16.52
CA ASP A 76 -28.32 33.69 -17.17
C ASP A 76 -28.94 34.90 -17.90
N GLU A 77 -30.11 34.72 -18.54
CA GLU A 77 -30.89 35.82 -19.13
C GLU A 77 -31.43 36.80 -18.07
N GLY A 78 -31.93 36.30 -16.93
CA GLY A 78 -32.37 37.12 -15.81
C GLY A 78 -31.21 37.93 -15.20
N ARG A 79 -30.00 37.35 -15.18
CA ARG A 79 -28.79 38.02 -14.69
C ARG A 79 -28.30 39.09 -15.65
N ARG A 80 -28.38 38.86 -16.96
CA ARG A 80 -28.02 39.84 -18.00
C ARG A 80 -28.96 41.03 -18.06
N ARG A 81 -30.26 40.84 -17.80
CA ARG A 81 -31.24 41.95 -17.74
C ARG A 81 -31.13 42.81 -16.47
N ARG A 82 -30.42 42.34 -15.45
CA ARG A 82 -30.20 43.05 -14.18
C ARG A 82 -28.85 43.78 -14.12
N ARG A 83 -28.03 43.70 -15.17
CA ARG A 83 -26.81 44.48 -15.37
C ARG A 83 -27.08 45.56 -16.40
#